data_AF-A0A2M8G9C7-F1
#
_entry.id   AF-A0A2M8G9C7-F1
#
_cell.length_a   1.000
_cell.length_b   1.000
_cell.length_c   1.000
_cell.angle_alpha   90.00
_cell.angle_beta   90.00
_cell.angle_gamma   90.00
#
_symmetry.space_group_name_H-M   'P 1'
#
loop_
_entity.id
_entity.type
_entity.pdbx_description
1 polymer ?
#
loop_
_entity_poly.entity_id
_entity_poly.type
_entity_poly.pdbx_seq_one_letter_code
_entity_poly.pdbx_strand_id
1 'polypeptide(L)'
;MKEFQERLFWRRIFFSKFTIIFLTGILIFFVYSAAKVYLRSREAAKVNEMVQKEINDLMAKKAELEASVNRLQTKTGAEEEVRNKFMVQKPGEKAVIIVDEGEKQENLPANIPSGFFSKIRQFIKNLF
;
A
#
# COMPACT_ATOMS: atom_id res chain seq x y z
N MET A 1 -53.82 -27.52 -38.44
CA MET A 1 -53.75 -28.19 -37.12
C MET A 1 -52.34 -28.60 -36.66
N LYS A 2 -51.24 -28.31 -37.40
CA LYS A 2 -49.88 -28.66 -36.96
C LYS A 2 -49.22 -27.62 -36.03
N GLU A 3 -49.57 -26.35 -36.16
CA GLU A 3 -48.97 -25.26 -35.35
C GLU A 3 -49.27 -25.34 -33.84
N PHE A 4 -50.38 -25.98 -33.45
CA PHE A 4 -50.74 -26.13 -32.04
C PHE A 4 -49.91 -27.22 -31.33
N GLN A 5 -49.40 -28.21 -32.05
CA GLN A 5 -48.62 -29.30 -31.46
C GLN A 5 -47.16 -28.90 -31.19
N GLU A 6 -46.60 -28.01 -32.01
CA GLU A 6 -45.23 -27.52 -31.79
C GLU A 6 -45.12 -26.79 -30.44
N ARG A 7 -46.09 -25.93 -30.10
CA ARG A 7 -46.09 -25.16 -28.85
C ARG A 7 -46.05 -26.03 -27.58
N LEU A 8 -46.56 -27.26 -27.63
CA LEU A 8 -46.57 -28.19 -26.49
C LEU A 8 -45.25 -28.94 -26.33
N PHE A 9 -44.56 -29.25 -27.44
CA PHE A 9 -43.26 -29.94 -27.40
C PHE A 9 -42.15 -29.00 -26.93
N TRP A 10 -42.12 -27.76 -27.44
CA TRP A 10 -41.23 -26.71 -26.97
C TRP A 10 -41.39 -26.46 -25.47
N ARG A 11 -42.64 -26.43 -24.96
CA ARG A 11 -42.89 -26.27 -23.51
C ARG A 11 -42.36 -27.46 -22.69
N ARG A 12 -42.44 -28.70 -23.20
CA ARG A 12 -41.93 -29.88 -22.51
C ARG A 12 -40.40 -29.96 -22.48
N ILE A 13 -39.72 -29.55 -23.55
CA ILE A 13 -38.24 -29.46 -23.58
C ILE A 13 -37.75 -28.34 -22.66
N PHE A 14 -38.36 -27.15 -22.72
CA PHE A 14 -37.92 -26.00 -21.91
C PHE A 14 -38.27 -26.14 -20.42
N PHE A 15 -39.38 -26.78 -20.06
CA PHE A 15 -39.79 -27.01 -18.67
C PHE A 15 -39.37 -28.38 -18.11
N SER A 16 -38.54 -29.14 -18.83
CA SER A 16 -37.93 -30.34 -18.27
C SER A 16 -36.94 -29.96 -17.16
N LYS A 17 -36.98 -30.68 -16.04
CA LYS A 17 -36.08 -30.45 -14.88
C LYS A 17 -34.60 -30.44 -15.30
N PHE A 18 -34.22 -31.25 -16.29
CA PHE A 18 -32.87 -31.30 -16.83
C PHE A 18 -32.44 -30.00 -17.52
N THR A 19 -33.30 -29.41 -18.35
CA THR A 19 -33.02 -28.16 -19.07
C THR A 19 -32.87 -27.00 -18.10
N ILE A 20 -33.69 -26.96 -17.06
CA ILE A 20 -33.60 -25.93 -16.00
C ILE A 20 -32.28 -26.04 -15.23
N ILE A 21 -31.86 -27.25 -14.87
CA ILE A 21 -30.57 -27.49 -14.18
C ILE A 21 -29.40 -27.07 -15.07
N PHE A 22 -29.43 -27.45 -16.35
CA PHE A 22 -28.40 -27.08 -17.32
C PHE A 22 -28.29 -25.57 -17.49
N LEU A 23 -29.43 -24.89 -17.66
CA LEU A 23 -29.48 -23.44 -17.81
C LEU A 23 -29.01 -22.72 -16.54
N THR A 24 -29.35 -23.25 -15.37
CA THR A 24 -28.89 -22.73 -14.07
C THR A 24 -27.37 -22.87 -13.92
N GLY A 25 -26.80 -24.00 -14.34
CA GLY A 25 -25.34 -24.21 -14.35
C GLY A 25 -24.61 -23.21 -15.25
N ILE A 26 -25.16 -22.97 -16.45
CA ILE A 26 -24.65 -21.95 -17.38
C ILE A 26 -24.72 -20.55 -16.76
N LEU A 27 -25.83 -20.22 -16.09
CA LEU A 27 -26.00 -18.91 -15.45
C LEU A 27 -24.96 -18.70 -14.34
N ILE A 28 -24.72 -19.70 -13.49
CA ILE A 28 -23.70 -19.64 -12.43
C ILE A 28 -22.31 -19.46 -13.03
N PHE A 29 -21.99 -20.16 -14.12
CA PHE A 29 -20.71 -20.01 -14.82
C PHE A 29 -20.52 -18.58 -15.35
N PHE A 30 -21.55 -17.99 -15.97
CA PHE A 30 -21.48 -16.60 -16.43
C PHE A 30 -21.30 -15.61 -15.28
N VAL A 31 -22.04 -15.78 -14.18
CA VAL A 31 -21.90 -14.93 -12.98
C VAL A 31 -20.48 -15.02 -12.41
N TYR A 32 -19.92 -16.23 -12.30
CA TYR A 32 -18.56 -16.43 -11.80
C TYR A 32 -17.51 -15.82 -12.72
N SER A 33 -17.66 -15.99 -14.03
CA SER A 33 -16.76 -15.40 -15.03
C SER A 33 -16.81 -13.87 -14.99
N ALA A 34 -18.02 -13.30 -14.97
CA ALA A 34 -18.23 -11.86 -14.87
C ALA A 34 -17.65 -11.29 -13.58
N ALA A 35 -17.87 -11.95 -12.44
CA ALA A 35 -17.31 -11.55 -11.15
C ALA A 35 -15.77 -11.59 -11.16
N LYS A 36 -15.17 -12.64 -11.73
CA LYS A 36 -13.69 -12.76 -11.86
C LYS A 36 -13.10 -11.64 -12.72
N VAL A 37 -13.74 -11.32 -13.85
CA VAL A 37 -13.29 -10.24 -14.74
C VAL A 37 -13.46 -8.88 -14.06
N TYR A 38 -14.58 -8.67 -13.36
CA TYR A 38 -14.84 -7.44 -12.62
C TYR A 38 -13.85 -7.21 -11.46
N LEU A 39 -13.48 -8.27 -10.74
CA LEU A 39 -12.47 -8.18 -9.68
C LEU A 39 -11.08 -7.89 -10.27
N ARG A 40 -10.71 -8.58 -11.35
CA ARG A 40 -9.40 -8.36 -12.01
C ARG A 40 -9.26 -6.96 -12.61
N SER A 41 -10.31 -6.38 -13.15
CA SER A 41 -10.24 -5.01 -13.70
C SER A 41 -10.01 -3.96 -12.60
N ARG A 42 -10.59 -4.15 -11.42
CA ARG A 42 -10.37 -3.25 -10.28
C ARG A 42 -9.01 -3.44 -9.61
N GLU A 43 -8.53 -4.68 -9.55
CA GLU A 43 -7.18 -4.98 -9.04
C GLU A 43 -6.10 -4.40 -9.96
N ALA A 44 -6.23 -4.55 -11.29
CA ALA A 44 -5.27 -3.99 -12.24
C ALA A 44 -5.15 -2.46 -12.15
N ALA A 45 -6.26 -1.75 -11.90
CA ALA A 45 -6.23 -0.30 -11.71
C ALA A 45 -5.49 0.11 -10.43
N LYS A 46 -5.72 -0.61 -9.31
CA LYS A 46 -5.02 -0.35 -8.03
C LYS A 46 -3.54 -0.69 -8.10
N VAL A 47 -3.18 -1.78 -8.77
CA VAL A 47 -1.78 -2.19 -8.94
C VAL A 47 -1.03 -1.18 -9.79
N ASN A 48 -1.63 -0.65 -10.86
CA ASN A 48 -0.99 0.40 -11.67
C ASN A 48 -0.72 1.68 -10.85
N GLU A 49 -1.66 2.11 -10.00
CA GLU A 49 -1.44 3.31 -9.18
C GLU A 49 -0.32 3.11 -8.15
N MET A 50 -0.24 1.92 -7.53
CA MET A 50 0.83 1.61 -6.59
C MET A 50 2.20 1.54 -7.28
N VAL A 51 2.27 0.87 -8.43
CA VAL A 51 3.50 0.76 -9.22
C VAL A 51 3.96 2.15 -9.71
N GLN A 52 3.04 3.02 -10.11
CA GLN A 52 3.39 4.38 -10.54
C GLN A 52 3.95 5.22 -9.38
N LYS A 53 3.38 5.10 -8.17
CA LYS A 53 3.92 5.77 -6.98
C LYS A 53 5.31 5.26 -6.63
N GLU A 54 5.51 3.95 -6.67
CA GLU A 54 6.80 3.34 -6.39
C GLU A 54 7.86 3.79 -7.41
N ILE A 55 7.52 3.85 -8.70
CA ILE A 55 8.39 4.38 -9.75
C ILE A 55 8.79 5.84 -9.47
N ASN A 56 7.84 6.67 -9.06
CA ASN A 56 8.10 8.09 -8.77
C ASN A 56 9.01 8.24 -7.53
N ASP A 57 8.76 7.47 -6.47
CA ASP A 57 9.60 7.46 -5.26
C ASP A 57 11.02 6.99 -5.56
N LEU A 58 11.18 5.95 -6.39
CA LEU A 58 12.49 5.47 -6.81
C LEU A 58 13.23 6.50 -7.67
N MET A 59 12.53 7.20 -8.58
CA MET A 59 13.13 8.27 -9.36
C MET A 59 13.59 9.44 -8.48
N ALA A 60 12.80 9.85 -7.49
CA ALA A 60 13.17 10.89 -6.55
C ALA A 60 14.42 10.50 -5.74
N LYS A 61 14.46 9.28 -5.21
CA LYS A 61 15.63 8.74 -4.48
C LYS A 61 16.86 8.66 -5.37
N LYS A 62 16.71 8.26 -6.64
CA LYS A 62 17.82 8.21 -7.61
C LYS A 62 18.39 9.60 -7.83
N ALA A 63 17.54 10.60 -8.04
CA ALA A 63 17.98 11.99 -8.26
C ALA A 63 18.71 12.56 -7.02
N GLU A 64 18.20 12.27 -5.81
CA GLU A 64 18.85 12.68 -4.55
C GLU A 64 20.23 12.00 -4.36
N LEU A 65 20.32 10.70 -4.65
CA LEU A 65 21.59 9.98 -4.59
C LEU A 65 22.57 10.49 -5.64
N GLU A 66 22.14 10.74 -6.88
CA GLU A 66 23.00 11.30 -7.94
C GLU A 66 23.50 12.69 -7.55
N ALA A 67 22.65 13.55 -6.99
CA ALA A 67 23.06 14.86 -6.47
C ALA A 67 24.08 14.73 -5.33
N SER A 68 23.88 13.77 -4.42
CA SER A 68 24.79 13.50 -3.30
C SER A 68 26.13 12.96 -3.77
N VAL A 69 26.13 12.04 -4.74
CA VAL A 69 27.35 11.50 -5.37
C VAL A 69 28.12 12.60 -6.08
N ASN A 70 27.43 13.44 -6.87
CA ASN A 70 28.06 14.58 -7.54
C ASN A 70 28.68 15.55 -6.53
N ARG A 71 27.98 15.85 -5.41
CA ARG A 71 28.53 16.68 -4.33
C ARG A 71 29.81 16.07 -3.75
N LEU A 72 29.78 14.77 -3.43
CA LEU A 72 30.92 14.02 -2.87
C LEU A 72 32.09 13.86 -3.83
N GLN A 73 31.86 13.87 -5.15
CA GLN A 73 32.94 13.80 -6.15
C GLN A 73 33.72 15.12 -6.28
N THR A 74 33.15 16.25 -5.83
CA THR A 74 33.88 17.52 -5.82
C THR A 74 34.91 17.56 -4.68
N LYS A 75 36.08 18.17 -4.92
CA LYS A 75 37.12 18.34 -3.90
C LYS A 75 36.59 19.05 -2.64
N THR A 76 35.71 20.04 -2.84
CA THR A 76 35.08 20.81 -1.75
C THR A 76 34.06 19.97 -0.98
N GLY A 77 33.19 19.21 -1.67
CA GLY A 77 32.16 18.40 -1.01
C GLY A 77 32.71 17.16 -0.30
N ALA A 78 33.79 16.55 -0.80
CA ALA A 78 34.49 15.51 -0.07
C ALA A 78 35.13 16.05 1.23
N GLU A 79 35.71 17.25 1.16
CA GLU A 79 36.38 17.88 2.30
C GLU A 79 35.37 18.35 3.37
N GLU A 80 34.22 18.90 2.96
CA GLU A 80 33.11 19.23 3.87
C GLU A 80 32.53 18.00 4.57
N GLU A 81 32.31 16.90 3.83
CA GLU A 81 31.70 15.72 4.43
C GLU A 81 32.64 14.99 5.38
N VAL A 82 33.94 15.01 5.08
CA VAL A 82 34.99 14.50 5.97
C VAL A 82 35.14 15.38 7.22
N ARG A 83 35.08 16.71 7.07
CA ARG A 83 35.07 17.65 8.21
C ARG A 83 33.83 17.45 9.10
N ASN A 84 32.65 17.25 8.52
CA ASN A 84 31.41 17.02 9.26
C ASN A 84 31.37 15.66 9.96
N LYS A 85 31.75 14.58 9.27
CA LYS A 85 31.65 13.21 9.82
C LYS A 85 32.77 12.84 10.78
N PHE A 86 33.98 13.33 10.53
CA PHE A 86 35.17 12.92 11.29
C PHE A 86 35.76 14.06 12.12
N MET A 87 35.17 15.26 12.11
CA MET A 87 35.66 16.44 12.83
C MET A 87 37.15 16.74 12.55
N VAL A 88 37.65 16.33 11.39
CA VAL A 88 39.07 16.47 11.03
C VAL A 88 39.36 17.87 10.48
N GLN A 89 40.54 18.38 10.80
CA GLN A 89 40.99 19.73 10.48
C GLN A 89 42.28 19.66 9.66
N LYS A 90 42.52 20.68 8.81
CA LYS A 90 43.82 20.79 8.14
C LYS A 90 44.88 21.15 9.19
N PRO A 91 46.15 20.74 9.00
CA PRO A 91 47.23 21.11 9.91
C PRO A 91 47.35 22.64 10.00
N GLY A 92 46.89 23.23 11.11
CA GLY A 92 46.90 24.67 11.37
C GLY A 92 45.57 25.31 11.80
N GLU A 93 44.43 24.62 11.72
CA GLU A 93 43.14 25.12 12.22
C GLU A 93 42.93 24.79 13.71
N LYS A 94 42.26 25.69 14.46
CA LYS A 94 41.86 25.49 15.86
C LYS A 94 40.33 25.55 15.96
N ALA A 95 39.67 24.43 16.27
CA ALA A 95 38.25 24.38 16.57
C ALA A 95 37.96 24.76 18.04
N VAL A 96 37.03 25.68 18.25
CA VAL A 96 36.49 26.03 19.57
C VAL A 96 35.15 25.31 19.73
N ILE A 97 35.07 24.36 20.66
CA ILE A 97 33.82 23.67 21.00
C ILE A 97 33.18 24.46 22.14
N ILE A 98 32.06 25.11 21.88
CA ILE A 98 31.24 25.77 22.91
C ILE A 98 30.21 24.72 23.37
N VAL A 99 30.36 24.23 24.59
CA VAL A 99 29.37 23.37 25.24
C VAL A 99 28.42 24.29 25.99
N ASP A 100 27.15 24.32 25.57
CA ASP A 100 26.09 24.99 26.33
C ASP A 100 25.60 24.03 27.41
N GLU A 101 25.95 24.29 28.67
CA GLU A 101 25.36 23.62 29.82
C GLU A 101 24.01 24.27 30.14
N GLY A 102 23.01 23.97 29.32
CA GLY A 102 21.70 24.55 29.51
C GLY A 102 20.66 23.89 28.63
N GLU A 103 20.04 22.82 29.12
CA GLU A 103 18.59 22.85 29.35
C GLU A 103 18.14 21.62 30.15
N LYS A 104 17.41 21.93 31.22
CA LYS A 104 16.83 21.02 32.18
C LYS A 104 15.82 20.11 31.47
N GLN A 105 15.82 18.85 31.86
CA GLN A 105 14.80 17.87 31.52
C GLN A 105 13.42 18.42 31.91
N GLU A 106 12.66 18.86 30.91
CA GLU A 106 11.25 19.15 31.07
C GLU A 106 10.48 17.82 31.04
N ASN A 107 9.73 17.60 32.11
CA ASN A 107 8.89 16.43 32.31
C ASN A 107 7.83 16.35 31.20
N LEU A 108 8.01 15.43 30.26
CA LEU A 108 6.94 15.02 29.35
C LEU A 108 5.90 14.24 30.18
N PRO A 109 4.62 14.65 30.24
CA PRO A 109 3.59 13.77 30.73
C PRO A 109 3.48 12.60 29.74
N ALA A 110 3.70 11.39 30.23
CA ALA A 110 3.39 10.16 29.51
C ALA A 110 1.86 10.03 29.32
N ASN A 111 1.30 10.83 28.41
CA ASN A 111 -0.03 10.61 27.90
C ASN A 111 0.09 9.53 26.81
N ILE A 112 0.06 8.28 27.26
CA ILE A 112 -0.04 7.12 26.39
C ILE A 112 -1.42 7.22 25.71
N PRO A 113 -1.50 7.43 24.37
CA PRO A 113 -2.79 7.46 23.70
C PRO A 113 -3.47 6.11 23.94
N SER A 114 -4.70 6.17 24.44
CA SER A 114 -5.54 5.03 24.79
C SER A 114 -5.63 4.06 23.61
N GLY A 115 -4.70 3.09 23.60
CA GLY A 115 -4.56 2.12 22.53
C GLY A 115 -5.80 1.26 22.43
N PHE A 116 -6.14 0.86 21.22
CA PHE A 116 -7.28 0.05 20.79
C PHE A 116 -7.59 -1.15 21.73
N PHE A 117 -6.55 -1.72 22.35
CA PHE A 117 -6.64 -2.78 23.36
C PHE A 117 -7.37 -2.40 24.65
N SER A 118 -7.29 -1.14 25.09
CA SER A 118 -8.01 -0.65 26.27
C SER A 118 -9.53 -0.70 26.08
N LYS A 119 -10.01 -0.35 24.88
CA LYS A 119 -11.43 -0.43 24.50
C LYS A 119 -11.91 -1.87 24.37
N ILE A 120 -11.07 -2.76 23.82
CA ILE A 120 -11.39 -4.20 23.69
C ILE A 120 -11.54 -4.84 25.07
N ARG A 121 -10.64 -4.54 26.01
CA ARG A 121 -10.71 -5.06 27.38
C ARG A 121 -11.97 -4.58 28.11
N GLN A 122 -12.36 -3.32 27.92
CA GLN A 122 -13.55 -2.75 28.53
C GLN A 122 -14.84 -3.37 27.98
N PHE A 123 -14.88 -3.69 26.69
CA PHE A 123 -16.04 -4.32 26.05
C PHE A 123 -16.28 -5.74 26.56
N ILE A 124 -15.23 -6.54 26.74
CA ILE A 124 -15.35 -7.91 27.25
C ILE A 124 -15.83 -7.92 28.71
N LYS A 125 -15.37 -6.97 29.54
CA LYS A 125 -15.79 -6.89 30.95
C LYS A 125 -17.28 -6.54 31.13
N ASN A 126 -17.90 -5.88 30.16
CA ASN A 126 -19.32 -5.53 30.22
C ASN A 126 -20.24 -6.60 29.61
N LEU A 127 -19.68 -7.61 28.93
CA LEU A 127 -20.43 -8.68 28.27
C LEU A 127 -20.46 -9.98 29.10
N PHE A 128 -19.70 -10.02 30.20
CA PHE A 128 -19.59 -11.16 31.12
C PHE A 128 -19.92 -10.74 32.55
#